data_AF-A0A4U1BKH8-F1
#
_entry.id   AF-A0A4U1BKH8-F1
#
_cell.length_a   1.000
_cell.length_b   1.000
_cell.length_c   1.000
_cell.angle_alpha   90.00
_cell.angle_beta   90.00
_cell.angle_gamma   90.00
#
_symmetry.space_group_name_H-M   'P 1'
#
loop_
_entity.id
_entity.type
_entity.pdbx_description
1 polymer ?
#
loop_
_entity_poly.entity_id
_entity_poly.type
_entity_poly.pdbx_seq_one_letter_code
_entity_poly.pdbx_strand_id
1 'polypeptide(L)'
;MILYHPTKDIYHTQYRIISILLSTKELPKEKLRLLDFYYNFPHFISEIQPWPSDIKEYKIKKGAIPEPFEKISNKKRVFFQMTEVFNTAVGLLVAKDIVKVSGENRNISLKQENIPSQLIHEISEDLFIKTSAFKTIVSGLAKTNWSGPQGLKKRSGLLEFKYDE
;
A
#
# COMPACT_ATOMS: atom_id res chain seq x y z
N MET A 1 -14.95 -22.14 13.03
CA MET A 1 -13.97 -21.89 11.97
C MET A 1 -13.57 -20.42 12.04
N ILE A 2 -12.33 -20.11 12.40
CA ILE A 2 -11.86 -18.72 12.35
C ILE A 2 -11.59 -18.43 10.87
N LEU A 3 -12.41 -17.58 10.26
CA LEU A 3 -12.20 -17.13 8.89
C LEU A 3 -10.95 -16.24 8.88
N TYR A 4 -9.86 -16.76 8.31
CA TYR A 4 -8.63 -15.99 8.11
C TYR A 4 -8.89 -14.87 7.09
N HIS A 5 -8.43 -13.66 7.39
CA HIS A 5 -8.46 -12.55 6.44
C HIS A 5 -7.15 -11.74 6.52
N PRO A 6 -6.43 -11.54 5.39
CA PRO A 6 -5.16 -10.81 5.35
C PRO A 6 -5.18 -9.37 5.90
N THR A 7 -6.34 -8.71 6.00
CA THR A 7 -6.47 -7.35 6.58
C THR A 7 -6.30 -7.34 8.09
N LYS A 8 -6.53 -8.48 8.75
CA LYS A 8 -6.49 -8.65 10.21
C LYS A 8 -5.20 -9.32 10.68
N ASP A 9 -4.36 -9.76 9.75
CA ASP A 9 -3.09 -10.42 10.05
C ASP A 9 -1.94 -9.40 10.06
N ILE A 10 -1.24 -9.34 11.20
CA ILE A 10 -0.13 -8.43 11.43
C ILE A 10 1.08 -8.84 10.58
N TYR A 11 1.41 -10.12 10.49
CA TYR A 11 2.56 -10.63 9.73
C TYR A 11 2.34 -10.47 8.22
N HIS A 12 1.13 -10.71 7.72
CA HIS A 12 0.80 -10.42 6.33
C HIS A 12 0.90 -8.91 6.04
N THR A 13 0.52 -8.06 6.99
CA THR A 13 0.67 -6.61 6.85
C THR A 13 2.15 -6.19 6.86
N GLN A 14 2.97 -6.78 7.72
CA GLN A 14 4.43 -6.58 7.70
C GLN A 14 5.04 -7.00 6.36
N TYR A 15 4.64 -8.15 5.83
CA TYR A 15 5.07 -8.64 4.53
C TYR A 15 4.75 -7.61 3.43
N ARG A 16 3.50 -7.15 3.32
CA ARG A 16 3.10 -6.15 2.31
C ARG A 16 3.88 -4.83 2.45
N ILE A 17 4.08 -4.35 3.68
CA ILE A 17 4.88 -3.16 3.96
C ILE A 17 6.31 -3.33 3.43
N ILE A 18 6.97 -4.45 3.78
CA ILE A 18 8.33 -4.75 3.33
C ILE A 18 8.37 -4.85 1.80
N SER A 19 7.43 -5.56 1.17
CA SER A 19 7.34 -5.70 -0.29
C SER A 19 7.26 -4.35 -1.00
N ILE A 20 6.39 -3.45 -0.53
CA ILE A 20 6.26 -2.09 -1.09
C ILE A 20 7.57 -1.30 -0.87
N LEU A 21 8.16 -1.37 0.32
CA LEU A 21 9.35 -0.62 0.67
C LEU A 21 10.63 -1.14 0.01
N LEU A 22 10.73 -2.44 -0.32
CA LEU A 22 11.84 -2.97 -1.11
C LEU A 22 11.92 -2.31 -2.49
N SER A 23 10.76 -1.93 -3.06
CA SER A 23 10.68 -1.26 -4.35
C SER A 23 10.80 0.27 -4.26
N THR A 24 10.36 0.87 -3.15
CA THR A 24 10.21 2.33 -3.01
C THR A 24 11.23 2.98 -2.08
N LYS A 25 11.89 2.18 -1.23
CA LYS A 25 12.84 2.54 -0.16
C LYS A 25 12.25 3.33 1.00
N GLU A 26 11.51 4.40 0.71
CA GLU A 26 10.92 5.28 1.72
C GLU A 26 9.61 5.88 1.22
N LEU A 27 8.62 5.96 2.11
CA LEU A 27 7.34 6.62 1.84
C LEU A 27 6.77 7.32 3.08
N PRO A 28 6.02 8.43 2.91
CA PRO A 28 5.18 8.97 3.97
C PRO A 28 4.23 7.91 4.51
N LYS A 29 4.06 7.84 5.84
CA LYS A 29 3.24 6.80 6.50
C LYS A 29 1.85 6.66 5.90
N GLU A 30 1.16 7.78 5.67
CA GLU A 30 -0.20 7.75 5.11
C GLU A 30 -0.23 7.21 3.69
N LYS A 31 0.76 7.57 2.88
CA LYS A 31 0.89 7.06 1.50
C LYS A 31 1.15 5.57 1.52
N LEU A 32 2.09 5.10 2.35
CA LEU A 32 2.34 3.67 2.52
C LEU A 32 1.10 2.90 2.96
N ARG A 33 0.29 3.45 3.89
CA ARG A 33 -0.98 2.84 4.30
C ARG A 33 -1.98 2.74 3.14
N LEU A 34 -2.05 3.76 2.29
CA LEU A 34 -2.89 3.72 1.09
C LEU A 34 -2.41 2.64 0.11
N LEU A 35 -1.10 2.52 -0.09
CA LEU A 35 -0.53 1.48 -0.96
C LEU A 35 -0.74 0.07 -0.39
N ASP A 36 -0.64 -0.11 0.93
CA ASP A 36 -0.96 -1.38 1.62
C ASP A 36 -2.41 -1.82 1.37
N PHE A 37 -3.35 -0.87 1.38
CA PHE A 37 -4.74 -1.13 1.02
C PHE A 37 -4.88 -1.62 -0.43
N TYR A 38 -4.24 -0.95 -1.40
CA TYR A 38 -4.30 -1.37 -2.79
C TYR A 38 -3.54 -2.66 -3.07
N TYR A 39 -2.52 -2.99 -2.27
CA TYR A 39 -1.88 -4.31 -2.34
C TYR A 39 -2.90 -5.40 -2.03
N ASN A 40 -3.67 -5.24 -0.96
CA ASN A 40 -4.65 -6.24 -0.54
C ASN A 40 -5.93 -6.24 -1.40
N PHE A 41 -6.29 -5.08 -1.95
CA PHE A 41 -7.48 -4.89 -2.78
C PHE A 41 -7.13 -4.24 -4.12
N PRO A 42 -6.39 -4.94 -5.00
CA PRO A 42 -5.88 -4.35 -6.25
C PRO A 42 -6.99 -3.90 -7.19
N HIS A 43 -8.17 -4.55 -7.16
CA HIS A 43 -9.32 -4.19 -7.99
C HIS A 43 -9.78 -2.74 -7.77
N PHE A 44 -9.60 -2.20 -6.56
CA PHE A 44 -9.94 -0.80 -6.25
C PHE A 44 -9.01 0.23 -6.91
N ILE A 45 -7.86 -0.17 -7.47
CA ILE A 45 -7.01 0.72 -8.28
C ILE A 45 -7.79 1.25 -9.49
N SER A 46 -8.61 0.41 -10.11
CA SER A 46 -9.41 0.79 -11.28
C SER A 46 -10.49 1.84 -10.98
N GLU A 47 -10.87 1.98 -9.71
CA GLU A 47 -11.85 2.96 -9.23
C GLU A 47 -11.24 4.33 -8.91
N ILE A 48 -9.92 4.49 -8.99
CA ILE A 48 -9.27 5.80 -8.82
C ILE A 48 -9.71 6.71 -9.97
N GLN A 49 -10.53 7.71 -9.66
CA GLN A 49 -11.09 8.63 -10.64
C GLN A 49 -11.02 10.10 -10.18
N PRO A 50 -10.56 11.03 -11.04
CA PRO A 50 -9.91 10.74 -12.33
C PRO A 50 -8.55 10.05 -12.11
N TRP A 51 -8.05 9.29 -13.08
CA TRP A 51 -6.69 8.74 -13.01
C TRP A 51 -5.64 9.86 -13.07
N PRO A 52 -4.57 9.85 -12.24
CA PRO A 52 -3.57 10.90 -12.27
C PRO A 52 -2.83 10.95 -13.61
N SER A 53 -2.62 12.16 -14.13
CA SER A 53 -2.11 12.37 -15.49
C SER A 53 -0.62 12.06 -15.64
N ASP A 54 0.12 12.18 -14.56
CA ASP A 54 1.56 11.94 -14.40
C ASP A 54 1.94 10.46 -14.35
N ILE A 55 0.97 9.55 -14.23
CA ILE A 55 1.18 8.10 -14.20
C ILE A 55 0.23 7.35 -15.14
N LYS A 56 -0.15 7.97 -16.27
CA LYS A 56 -1.12 7.40 -17.23
C LYS A 56 -0.68 6.04 -17.77
N GLU A 57 0.62 5.85 -17.98
CA GLU A 57 1.24 4.62 -18.47
C GLU A 57 1.08 3.44 -17.51
N TYR A 58 0.87 3.71 -16.22
CA TYR A 58 0.64 2.69 -15.19
C TYR A 58 -0.84 2.36 -15.00
N LYS A 59 -1.75 2.94 -15.80
CA LYS A 59 -3.18 2.67 -15.68
C LYS A 59 -3.49 1.24 -16.08
N ILE A 60 -4.08 0.50 -15.15
CA ILE A 60 -4.50 -0.88 -15.37
C ILE A 60 -5.81 -0.90 -16.16
N LYS A 61 -5.88 -1.74 -17.19
CA LYS A 61 -7.12 -1.96 -17.95
C LYS A 61 -8.15 -2.68 -17.09
N LYS A 62 -9.43 -2.31 -17.22
CA LYS A 62 -10.53 -3.02 -16.58
C LYS A 62 -10.50 -4.50 -17.01
N GLY A 63 -10.62 -5.42 -16.05
CA GLY A 63 -10.54 -6.87 -16.30
C GLY A 63 -9.12 -7.47 -16.26
N ALA A 64 -8.06 -6.66 -16.16
CA ALA A 64 -6.70 -7.19 -15.98
C ALA A 64 -6.42 -7.65 -14.53
N ILE A 65 -7.25 -7.23 -13.57
CA ILE A 65 -7.24 -7.72 -12.20
C ILE A 65 -8.42 -8.69 -12.06
N PRO A 66 -8.21 -9.90 -11.52
CA PRO A 66 -9.29 -10.84 -11.25
C PRO A 66 -10.37 -10.24 -10.36
N GLU A 67 -11.61 -10.68 -10.55
CA GLU A 67 -12.71 -10.30 -9.67
C GLU A 67 -12.39 -10.73 -8.23
N PRO A 68 -12.61 -9.86 -7.23
CA PRO A 68 -12.33 -10.19 -5.85
C PRO A 68 -13.32 -11.26 -5.36
N PHE A 69 -12.81 -12.18 -4.55
CA PHE A 69 -13.65 -13.16 -3.87
C PHE A 69 -14.63 -12.46 -2.91
N GLU A 70 -14.16 -11.45 -2.18
CA GLU A 70 -14.96 -10.70 -1.22
C GLU A 70 -15.60 -9.46 -1.86
N LYS A 71 -16.90 -9.26 -1.60
CA LYS A 71 -17.61 -8.04 -1.97
C LYS A 71 -17.55 -7.03 -0.83
N ILE A 72 -16.65 -6.05 -0.95
CA ILE A 72 -16.54 -4.96 0.02
C ILE A 72 -17.51 -3.85 -0.36
N SER A 73 -18.56 -3.68 0.46
CA SER A 73 -19.55 -2.61 0.27
C SER A 73 -19.06 -1.24 0.71
N ASN A 74 -18.14 -1.17 1.68
CA ASN A 74 -17.62 0.09 2.22
C ASN A 74 -16.11 0.07 2.37
N LYS A 75 -15.41 0.43 1.28
CA LYS A 75 -13.94 0.51 1.23
C LYS A 75 -13.33 1.48 2.25
N LYS A 76 -14.00 2.60 2.55
CA LYS A 76 -13.55 3.56 3.57
C LYS A 76 -13.52 2.92 4.96
N ARG A 77 -14.56 2.16 5.31
CA ARG A 77 -14.64 1.44 6.59
C ARG A 77 -13.55 0.38 6.70
N VAL A 78 -13.32 -0.40 5.64
CA VAL A 78 -12.25 -1.41 5.62
C VAL A 78 -10.89 -0.75 5.74
N PHE A 79 -10.62 0.30 4.98
CA PHE A 79 -9.37 1.08 5.06
C PHE A 79 -9.14 1.66 6.46
N PHE A 80 -10.20 2.18 7.10
CA PHE A 80 -10.13 2.65 8.49
C PHE A 80 -9.78 1.50 9.45
N GLN A 81 -10.44 0.35 9.34
CA GLN A 81 -10.17 -0.83 10.19
C GLN A 81 -8.75 -1.38 10.03
N MET A 82 -8.19 -1.35 8.82
CA MET A 82 -6.79 -1.75 8.58
C MET A 82 -5.77 -0.86 9.28
N THR A 83 -6.15 0.36 9.69
CA THR A 83 -5.23 1.33 10.29
C THR A 83 -4.56 0.82 11.57
N GLU A 84 -5.32 0.14 12.44
CA GLU A 84 -4.78 -0.40 13.69
C GLU A 84 -3.76 -1.51 13.45
N VAL A 85 -4.09 -2.43 12.52
CA VAL A 85 -3.20 -3.53 12.14
C VAL A 85 -1.94 -2.99 11.46
N PHE A 86 -2.08 -2.00 10.57
CA PHE A 86 -0.96 -1.32 9.93
C PHE A 86 -0.05 -0.62 10.95
N ASN A 87 -0.62 0.13 11.88
CA ASN A 87 0.15 0.83 12.92
C ASN A 87 0.93 -0.15 13.80
N THR A 88 0.29 -1.25 14.19
CA THR A 88 0.90 -2.32 14.99
C THR A 88 2.03 -2.99 14.21
N ALA A 89 1.80 -3.33 12.94
CA ALA A 89 2.81 -3.92 12.06
C ALA A 89 4.03 -3.01 11.91
N VAL A 90 3.85 -1.71 11.67
CA VAL A 90 4.94 -0.72 11.61
C VAL A 90 5.69 -0.65 12.95
N GLY A 91 4.98 -0.58 14.08
CA GLY A 91 5.61 -0.53 15.40
C GLY A 91 6.51 -1.74 15.68
N LEU A 92 6.03 -2.94 15.32
CA LEU A 92 6.82 -4.17 15.43
C LEU A 92 8.02 -4.20 14.46
N LEU A 93 7.89 -3.66 13.25
CA LEU A 93 9.02 -3.55 12.32
C LEU A 93 10.07 -2.56 12.82
N VAL A 94 9.66 -1.47 13.48
CA VAL A 94 10.56 -0.53 14.16
C VAL A 94 11.27 -1.22 15.32
N ALA A 95 10.55 -1.98 16.15
CA ALA A 95 11.14 -2.72 17.27
C ALA A 95 12.16 -3.77 16.83
N LYS A 96 11.98 -4.33 15.61
CA LYS A 96 12.92 -5.27 14.98
C LYS A 96 14.05 -4.58 14.20
N ASP A 97 14.10 -3.26 14.20
CA ASP A 97 15.02 -2.44 13.42
C ASP A 97 14.95 -2.67 11.89
N ILE A 98 13.84 -3.17 11.36
CA ILE A 98 13.65 -3.41 9.91
C ILE A 98 13.24 -2.13 9.19
N VAL A 99 12.52 -1.23 9.88
CA VAL A 99 12.14 0.09 9.34
C VAL A 99 12.48 1.18 10.34
N LYS A 100 12.71 2.38 9.83
CA LYS A 100 12.88 3.61 10.61
C LYS A 100 11.73 4.57 10.30
N VAL A 101 11.26 5.27 11.33
CA VAL A 101 10.28 6.36 11.18
C VAL A 101 10.99 7.68 11.44
N SER A 102 10.87 8.64 10.51
CA SER A 102 11.51 9.96 10.65
C SER A 102 10.72 11.10 9.99
N GLY A 103 11.04 12.33 10.41
CA GLY A 103 10.47 13.55 9.83
C GLY A 103 9.03 13.83 10.27
N GLU A 104 8.55 15.01 9.90
CA GLU A 104 7.21 15.52 10.28
C GLU A 104 6.08 14.66 9.70
N ASN A 105 6.23 14.21 8.46
CA ASN A 105 5.28 13.33 7.77
C ASN A 105 5.36 11.86 8.20
N ARG A 106 6.18 11.56 9.23
CA ARG A 106 6.44 10.20 9.73
C ARG A 106 6.82 9.26 8.59
N ASN A 107 7.75 9.66 7.74
CA ASN A 107 8.25 8.82 6.66
C ASN A 107 8.78 7.49 7.22
N ILE A 108 8.48 6.40 6.52
CA ILE A 108 8.90 5.05 6.86
C ILE A 108 9.92 4.62 5.82
N SER A 109 11.16 4.41 6.25
CA SER A 109 12.28 3.97 5.40
C SER A 109 12.69 2.55 5.75
N LEU A 110 13.02 1.74 4.74
CA LEU A 110 13.51 0.37 4.92
C LEU A 110 14.99 0.36 5.33
N LYS A 111 15.33 -0.51 6.28
CA LYS A 111 16.70 -0.93 6.57
C LYS A 111 16.90 -2.32 5.98
N GLN A 112 17.14 -2.37 4.67
CA GLN A 112 17.21 -3.62 3.92
C GLN A 112 18.28 -4.58 4.46
N GLU A 113 19.36 -4.04 4.99
CA GLU A 113 20.46 -4.76 5.64
C GLU A 113 20.02 -5.61 6.84
N ASN A 114 18.91 -5.24 7.49
CA ASN A 114 18.36 -5.95 8.64
C ASN A 114 17.31 -7.00 8.26
N ILE A 115 17.10 -7.22 6.96
CA ILE A 115 16.15 -8.19 6.44
C ILE A 115 16.91 -9.45 6.02
N PRO A 116 16.51 -10.64 6.49
CA PRO A 116 17.09 -11.88 6.01
C PRO A 116 17.01 -12.00 4.48
N SER A 117 18.13 -12.35 3.84
CA SER A 117 18.21 -12.49 2.38
C SER A 117 17.19 -13.48 1.82
N GLN A 118 16.88 -14.54 2.58
CA GLN A 118 15.84 -15.50 2.23
C GLN A 118 14.46 -14.84 2.08
N LEU A 119 14.09 -13.94 2.99
CA LEU A 119 12.80 -13.24 2.90
C LEU A 119 12.76 -12.31 1.68
N ILE A 120 13.86 -11.63 1.36
CA ILE A 120 13.97 -10.80 0.15
C ILE A 120 13.77 -11.67 -1.10
N HIS A 121 14.39 -12.85 -1.14
CA HIS A 121 14.24 -13.80 -2.24
C HIS A 121 12.80 -14.32 -2.37
N GLU A 122 12.17 -14.72 -1.26
CA GLU A 122 10.77 -15.17 -1.25
C GLU A 122 9.82 -14.07 -1.73
N ILE A 123 10.06 -12.82 -1.33
CA ILE A 123 9.33 -11.66 -1.84
C ILE A 123 9.55 -11.52 -3.35
N SER A 124 10.79 -11.57 -3.85
CA SER A 124 11.04 -11.41 -5.28
C SER A 124 10.38 -12.48 -6.16
N GLU A 125 10.14 -13.67 -5.60
CA GLU A 125 9.48 -14.76 -6.30
C GLU A 125 7.95 -14.73 -6.25
N ASP A 126 7.36 -13.88 -5.40
CA ASP A 126 5.92 -13.75 -5.25
C ASP A 126 5.22 -13.36 -6.57
N LEU A 127 4.16 -14.11 -6.91
CA LEU A 127 3.43 -13.93 -8.16
C LEU A 127 2.76 -12.55 -8.25
N PHE A 128 2.22 -12.03 -7.15
CA PHE A 128 1.59 -10.72 -7.12
C PHE A 128 2.60 -9.61 -7.40
N ILE A 129 3.83 -9.72 -6.89
CA ILE A 129 4.90 -8.73 -7.13
C ILE A 129 5.28 -8.64 -8.61
N LYS A 130 5.12 -9.72 -9.36
CA LYS A 130 5.35 -9.78 -10.81
C LYS A 130 4.17 -9.22 -11.63
N THR A 131 3.05 -8.85 -11.01
CA THR A 131 1.85 -8.35 -11.71
C THR A 131 1.95 -6.87 -12.11
N SER A 132 1.13 -6.47 -13.08
CA SER A 132 0.90 -5.06 -13.41
C SER A 132 0.29 -4.28 -12.24
N ALA A 133 -0.53 -4.93 -11.39
CA ALA A 133 -1.11 -4.29 -10.22
C ALA A 133 -0.06 -3.81 -9.23
N PHE A 134 0.87 -4.70 -8.86
CA PHE A 134 1.98 -4.32 -8.00
C PHE A 134 2.87 -3.25 -8.64
N LYS A 135 3.19 -3.39 -9.94
CA LYS A 135 3.94 -2.36 -10.69
C LYS A 135 3.25 -1.00 -10.63
N THR A 136 1.92 -0.93 -10.80
CA THR A 136 1.15 0.31 -10.68
C THR A 136 1.23 0.90 -9.28
N ILE A 137 1.20 0.07 -8.23
CA ILE A 137 1.34 0.51 -6.84
C ILE A 137 2.72 1.16 -6.61
N VAL A 138 3.82 0.46 -6.92
CA VAL A 138 5.18 0.89 -6.54
C VAL A 138 5.84 1.85 -7.53
N SER A 139 5.47 1.79 -8.81
CA SER A 139 6.05 2.65 -9.85
C SER A 139 5.14 3.82 -10.23
N GLY A 140 3.81 3.68 -10.07
CA GLY A 140 2.84 4.74 -10.32
C GLY A 140 2.39 5.45 -9.04
N LEU A 141 1.53 4.80 -8.26
CA LEU A 141 0.87 5.40 -7.09
C LEU A 141 1.86 5.87 -6.01
N ALA A 142 2.98 5.17 -5.83
CA ALA A 142 4.04 5.59 -4.91
C ALA A 142 4.72 6.90 -5.34
N LYS A 143 4.78 7.20 -6.64
CA LYS A 143 5.51 8.36 -7.20
C LYS A 143 4.61 9.54 -7.56
N THR A 144 3.31 9.30 -7.77
CA THR A 144 2.38 10.38 -8.12
C THR A 144 2.20 11.39 -6.98
N ASN A 145 1.74 12.59 -7.33
CA ASN A 145 1.45 13.66 -6.39
C ASN A 145 0.46 13.21 -5.30
N TRP A 146 0.85 13.41 -4.03
CA TRP A 146 0.05 12.98 -2.88
C TRP A 146 -1.09 13.96 -2.54
N SER A 147 -0.73 15.23 -2.38
CA SER A 147 -1.61 16.31 -1.88
C SER A 147 -2.17 17.19 -2.99
N GLY A 148 -3.06 18.12 -2.61
CA GLY A 148 -3.66 19.12 -3.48
C GLY A 148 -4.91 18.65 -4.23
N PRO A 149 -5.60 19.55 -4.96
CA PRO A 149 -6.91 19.29 -5.58
C PRO A 149 -6.92 18.14 -6.60
N GLN A 150 -5.73 17.74 -7.05
CA GLN A 150 -5.48 16.68 -8.01
C GLN A 150 -4.58 15.57 -7.44
N GLY A 151 -4.35 15.54 -6.13
CA GLY A 151 -3.52 14.54 -5.47
C GLY A 151 -4.20 13.18 -5.31
N LEU A 152 -3.38 12.15 -5.15
CA LEU A 152 -3.83 10.77 -4.94
C LEU A 152 -4.72 10.64 -3.68
N LYS A 153 -4.44 11.43 -2.63
CA LYS A 153 -5.23 11.45 -1.40
C LYS A 153 -6.71 11.69 -1.69
N LYS A 154 -7.02 12.72 -2.48
CA LYS A 154 -8.38 13.05 -2.93
C LYS A 154 -8.94 12.02 -3.90
N ARG A 155 -8.17 11.63 -4.92
CA ARG A 155 -8.62 10.70 -6.00
C ARG A 155 -8.94 9.30 -5.48
N SER A 156 -8.28 8.86 -4.42
CA SER A 156 -8.55 7.57 -3.79
C SER A 156 -9.96 7.51 -3.16
N GLY A 157 -10.45 8.66 -2.69
CA GLY A 157 -11.66 8.74 -1.88
C GLY A 157 -11.59 7.96 -0.57
N LEU A 158 -10.40 7.57 -0.09
CA LEU A 158 -10.20 6.77 1.13
C LEU A 158 -9.79 7.62 2.34
N LEU A 159 -9.28 8.83 2.10
CA LEU A 159 -8.81 9.78 3.11
C LEU A 159 -9.64 11.06 3.09
N GLU A 160 -9.69 11.77 4.21
CA GLU A 160 -10.26 13.12 4.27
C GLU A 160 -9.32 14.12 3.61
N PHE A 161 -9.87 15.03 2.81
CA PHE A 161 -9.12 16.04 2.03
C PHE A 161 -9.39 17.48 2.51
N LYS A 162 -10.25 17.68 3.52
CA LYS A 162 -10.78 19.00 3.91
C LYS A 162 -9.73 20.05 4.33
N TYR A 163 -8.48 19.67 4.56
CA TYR A 163 -7.43 20.54 5.08
C TYR A 163 -6.18 20.62 4.18
N ASP A 164 -6.26 20.10 2.94
CA ASP A 164 -5.15 20.10 1.98
C ASP A 164 -5.30 21.17 0.87
N GLU A 165 -6.15 22.19 1.09
CA GLU A 165 -6.33 23.36 0.21
C GLU A 165 -5.40 24.52 0.59
#